data_AF-A0A2D5ATV7-F1
#
_entry.id   AF-A0A2D5ATV7-F1
#
_cell.length_a   1.000
_cell.length_b   1.000
_cell.length_c   1.000
_cell.angle_alpha   90.00
_cell.angle_beta   90.00
_cell.angle_gamma   90.00
#
_symmetry.space_group_name_H-M   'P 1'
#
loop_
_entity.id
_entity.type
_entity.pdbx_description
1 polymer ?
#
loop_
_entity_poly.entity_id
_entity_poly.type
_entity_poly.pdbx_seq_one_letter_code
_entity_poly.pdbx_strand_id
1 'polypeptide(L)'
;MNGAEGAVRVLFMNADGTVDSVLRIDNAALGGALTGREFFGIGLDAAGDVNGDGELDLAVGSLGTDSRGELWLVFLDAGGVALGTASVAADEIEPSLTGVDIFGWSVAGVGDVDGDGTPDVAVSAPTGHIPDPGRIYLLYLDATASVRDIDSYLSPVGTFSNNFGQGIGAGGDWNGDGNVDLLAADLHDGAWALFLSGCPAPAATPRNGSGLNPLTLFNVAGPTLGATWDLAIDASGHAPGVFLIYVANQPTSGIFLSIGELLFQPAGGVPLVGAGSHGGGVANHSFPVPDLPALCGREATAQVLILGSPGPRLGNALDVVLGR
;
A
#
# COMPACT_ATOMS: atom_id res chain seq x y z
N MET A 1 -25.70 -10.23 30.23
CA MET A 1 -26.63 -9.99 29.10
C MET A 1 -26.57 -11.26 28.26
N ASN A 2 -27.71 -11.83 27.83
CA ASN A 2 -27.66 -12.99 26.94
C ASN A 2 -27.14 -12.48 25.59
N GLY A 3 -25.85 -12.69 25.31
CA GLY A 3 -25.17 -12.20 24.12
C GLY A 3 -25.92 -12.62 22.87
N ALA A 4 -26.41 -11.65 22.11
CA ALA A 4 -27.08 -11.92 20.85
C ALA A 4 -26.03 -12.44 19.86
N GLU A 5 -26.10 -13.73 19.53
CA GLU A 5 -25.26 -14.33 18.50
C GLU A 5 -25.63 -13.72 17.15
N GLY A 6 -24.65 -13.04 16.54
CA GLY A 6 -24.79 -12.46 15.22
C GLY A 6 -24.77 -13.52 14.11
N ALA A 7 -25.13 -13.11 12.89
CA ALA A 7 -25.07 -13.96 11.70
C ALA A 7 -25.13 -13.11 10.44
N VAL A 8 -24.46 -13.59 9.40
CA VAL A 8 -24.54 -13.05 8.04
C VAL A 8 -25.61 -13.81 7.25
N ARG A 9 -26.29 -13.12 6.33
CA ARG A 9 -27.20 -13.73 5.37
C ARG A 9 -26.83 -13.32 3.96
N VAL A 10 -26.59 -14.30 3.10
CA VAL A 10 -26.42 -14.10 1.66
C VAL A 10 -27.78 -14.28 1.03
N LEU A 11 -28.28 -13.23 0.37
CA LEU A 11 -29.54 -13.24 -0.37
C LEU A 11 -29.19 -13.44 -1.84
N PHE A 12 -29.53 -14.61 -2.39
CA PHE A 12 -29.40 -14.86 -3.81
C PHE A 12 -30.59 -14.22 -4.51
N MET A 13 -30.32 -13.28 -5.42
CA MET A 13 -31.33 -12.43 -6.02
C MET A 13 -31.69 -12.93 -7.43
N ASN A 14 -32.98 -12.90 -7.75
CA ASN A 14 -33.46 -12.99 -9.12
C ASN A 14 -33.18 -11.68 -9.88
N ALA A 15 -33.14 -11.77 -11.21
CA ALA A 15 -32.96 -10.60 -12.08
C ALA A 15 -34.07 -9.53 -11.95
N ASP A 16 -35.23 -9.90 -11.39
CA ASP A 16 -36.33 -8.98 -11.10
C ASP A 16 -36.22 -8.27 -9.74
N GLY A 17 -35.13 -8.52 -9.00
CA GLY A 17 -34.86 -7.93 -7.68
C GLY A 17 -35.56 -8.65 -6.52
N THR A 18 -36.23 -9.78 -6.75
CA THR A 18 -36.75 -10.64 -5.67
C THR A 18 -35.67 -11.56 -5.12
N VAL A 19 -35.86 -12.05 -3.89
CA VAL A 19 -34.96 -13.05 -3.28
C VAL A 19 -35.36 -14.44 -3.76
N ASP A 20 -34.44 -15.16 -4.39
CA ASP A 20 -34.59 -16.56 -4.80
C ASP A 20 -34.35 -17.50 -3.61
N SER A 21 -33.20 -17.34 -2.95
CA SER A 21 -32.84 -18.14 -1.78
C SER A 21 -32.00 -17.35 -0.78
N VAL A 22 -31.95 -17.84 0.46
CA VAL A 22 -31.19 -17.22 1.54
C VAL A 22 -30.30 -18.26 2.19
N LEU A 23 -29.00 -18.00 2.17
CA LEU A 23 -28.04 -18.74 2.97
C LEU A 23 -27.77 -17.97 4.27
N ARG A 24 -27.67 -18.69 5.38
CA ARG A 24 -27.33 -18.13 6.68
C ARG A 24 -25.98 -18.66 7.12
N ILE A 25 -25.07 -17.74 7.43
CA ILE A 25 -23.75 -18.03 7.98
C ILE A 25 -23.77 -17.56 9.43
N ASP A 26 -23.86 -18.51 10.34
CA ASP A 26 -23.77 -18.29 11.79
C ASP A 26 -22.72 -19.21 12.41
N ASN A 27 -22.54 -19.16 13.73
CA ASN A 27 -21.52 -19.96 14.38
C ASN A 27 -21.65 -21.47 14.12
N ALA A 28 -22.88 -21.98 13.95
CA ALA A 28 -23.09 -23.40 13.65
C ALA A 28 -22.64 -23.73 12.22
N ALA A 29 -22.94 -22.85 11.25
CA ALA A 29 -22.43 -22.99 9.87
C ALA A 29 -20.90 -22.95 9.81
N LEU A 30 -20.26 -22.23 10.73
CA LEU A 30 -18.80 -22.11 10.86
C LEU A 30 -18.19 -23.17 11.80
N GLY A 31 -18.91 -24.29 12.06
CA GLY A 31 -18.38 -25.40 12.87
C GLY A 31 -18.13 -25.07 14.34
N GLY A 32 -18.69 -23.96 14.85
CA GLY A 32 -18.46 -23.48 16.21
C GLY A 32 -17.20 -22.63 16.39
N ALA A 33 -16.59 -22.16 15.30
CA ALA A 33 -15.32 -21.44 15.31
C ALA A 33 -15.37 -20.04 15.95
N LEU A 34 -16.54 -19.38 15.96
CA LEU A 34 -16.64 -18.00 16.43
C LEU A 34 -16.44 -17.89 17.95
N THR A 35 -15.27 -17.42 18.35
CA THR A 35 -15.01 -16.83 19.67
C THR A 35 -15.61 -15.43 19.72
N GLY A 36 -16.09 -14.94 20.87
CA GLY A 36 -16.52 -13.54 20.95
C GLY A 36 -17.69 -13.11 20.04
N ARG A 37 -18.55 -14.04 19.60
CA ARG A 37 -19.64 -13.88 18.59
C ARG A 37 -20.72 -12.82 18.82
N GLU A 38 -20.55 -11.95 19.80
CA GLU A 38 -21.44 -10.83 20.07
C GLU A 38 -21.41 -9.87 18.87
N PHE A 39 -22.58 -9.66 18.25
CA PHE A 39 -22.73 -8.81 17.07
C PHE A 39 -21.90 -9.22 15.84
N PHE A 40 -21.64 -10.52 15.64
CA PHE A 40 -21.10 -11.00 14.36
C PHE A 40 -21.96 -10.53 13.17
N GLY A 41 -21.34 -9.86 12.19
CA GLY A 41 -22.02 -9.19 11.09
C GLY A 41 -22.30 -7.70 11.34
N ILE A 42 -21.65 -7.07 12.32
CA ILE A 42 -21.77 -5.62 12.55
C ILE A 42 -21.13 -4.80 11.43
N GLY A 43 -19.97 -5.24 10.96
CA GLY A 43 -19.39 -4.88 9.67
C GLY A 43 -19.51 -6.06 8.72
N LEU A 44 -19.80 -5.80 7.45
CA LEU A 44 -19.85 -6.83 6.41
C LEU A 44 -19.50 -6.23 5.04
N ASP A 45 -18.55 -6.85 4.35
CA ASP A 45 -18.32 -6.62 2.93
C ASP A 45 -17.68 -7.86 2.27
N ALA A 46 -17.66 -7.87 0.95
CA ALA A 46 -16.88 -8.82 0.15
C ALA A 46 -15.38 -8.53 0.33
N ALA A 47 -14.57 -9.52 0.73
CA ALA A 47 -13.13 -9.35 0.89
C ALA A 47 -12.35 -9.56 -0.42
N GLY A 48 -12.95 -10.24 -1.41
CA GLY A 48 -12.23 -10.79 -2.56
C GLY A 48 -11.87 -12.26 -2.32
N ASP A 49 -11.07 -12.86 -3.19
CA ASP A 49 -10.52 -14.22 -3.03
C ASP A 49 -9.24 -14.17 -2.18
N VAL A 50 -9.38 -14.23 -0.86
CA VAL A 50 -8.26 -14.04 0.09
C VAL A 50 -7.44 -15.32 0.20
N ASN A 51 -8.06 -16.49 0.06
CA ASN A 51 -7.37 -17.78 0.18
C ASN A 51 -6.83 -18.34 -1.15
N GLY A 52 -7.11 -17.67 -2.28
CA GLY A 52 -6.65 -18.02 -3.61
C GLY A 52 -7.33 -19.24 -4.22
N ASP A 53 -8.55 -19.58 -3.79
CA ASP A 53 -9.32 -20.72 -4.30
C ASP A 53 -10.20 -20.38 -5.52
N GLY A 54 -10.25 -19.10 -5.91
CA GLY A 54 -10.99 -18.57 -7.04
C GLY A 54 -12.43 -18.15 -6.71
N GLU A 55 -12.87 -18.31 -5.46
CA GLU A 55 -14.19 -17.93 -4.99
C GLU A 55 -14.13 -16.67 -4.10
N LEU A 56 -15.29 -16.03 -3.91
CA LEU A 56 -15.37 -14.79 -3.15
C LEU A 56 -15.44 -15.08 -1.64
N ASP A 57 -14.58 -14.45 -0.86
CA ASP A 57 -14.61 -14.48 0.60
C ASP A 57 -15.28 -13.23 1.20
N LEU A 58 -15.63 -13.32 2.49
CA LEU A 58 -16.25 -12.23 3.23
C LEU A 58 -15.35 -11.70 4.33
N ALA A 59 -15.35 -10.37 4.50
CA ALA A 59 -14.85 -9.68 5.69
C ALA A 59 -16.03 -9.38 6.61
N VAL A 60 -15.99 -9.85 7.85
CA VAL A 60 -17.09 -9.76 8.80
C VAL A 60 -16.62 -9.28 10.15
N GLY A 61 -17.13 -8.15 10.61
CA GLY A 61 -16.85 -7.62 11.94
C GLY A 61 -17.66 -8.30 13.04
N SER A 62 -17.10 -8.34 14.25
CA SER A 62 -17.79 -8.70 15.49
C SER A 62 -17.25 -7.86 16.64
N LEU A 63 -18.03 -7.67 17.72
CA LEU A 63 -17.56 -6.86 18.85
C LEU A 63 -16.69 -7.63 19.85
N GLY A 64 -16.72 -8.96 19.83
CA GLY A 64 -16.04 -9.72 20.87
C GLY A 64 -16.74 -9.64 22.23
N THR A 65 -16.34 -10.49 23.18
CA THR A 65 -16.90 -10.47 24.55
C THR A 65 -16.40 -9.32 25.43
N ASP A 66 -15.30 -8.69 25.06
CA ASP A 66 -14.67 -7.56 25.76
C ASP A 66 -14.92 -6.22 25.05
N SER A 67 -15.73 -6.23 23.97
CA SER A 67 -16.03 -5.06 23.15
C SER A 67 -14.80 -4.41 22.50
N ARG A 68 -13.67 -5.14 22.36
CA ARG A 68 -12.49 -4.67 21.61
C ARG A 68 -12.57 -4.95 20.11
N GLY A 69 -13.52 -5.79 19.68
CA GLY A 69 -13.73 -6.06 18.28
C GLY A 69 -12.78 -7.09 17.67
N GLU A 70 -13.27 -7.74 16.62
CA GLU A 70 -12.55 -8.78 15.88
C GLU A 70 -13.07 -8.79 14.43
N LEU A 71 -12.15 -8.86 13.46
CA LEU A 71 -12.46 -9.13 12.06
C LEU A 71 -12.41 -10.64 11.83
N TRP A 72 -13.40 -11.16 11.12
CA TRP A 72 -13.45 -12.54 10.64
C TRP A 72 -13.39 -12.54 9.12
N LEU A 73 -12.45 -13.29 8.57
CA LEU A 73 -12.41 -13.64 7.15
C LEU A 73 -13.11 -14.98 7.00
N VAL A 74 -14.19 -15.02 6.23
CA VAL A 74 -15.01 -16.22 6.01
C VAL A 74 -14.81 -16.71 4.58
N PHE A 75 -14.20 -17.89 4.45
CA PHE A 75 -13.90 -18.48 3.15
C PHE A 75 -15.12 -19.19 2.59
N LEU A 76 -15.49 -18.92 1.34
CA LEU A 76 -16.70 -19.49 0.73
C LEU A 76 -16.38 -20.43 -0.43
N ASP A 77 -17.30 -21.34 -0.73
CA ASP A 77 -17.32 -22.04 -2.01
C ASP A 77 -18.16 -21.29 -3.06
N ALA A 78 -18.18 -21.81 -4.30
CA ALA A 78 -18.99 -21.29 -5.41
C ALA A 78 -20.51 -21.18 -5.11
N GLY A 79 -21.00 -21.93 -4.12
CA GLY A 79 -22.39 -21.89 -3.65
C GLY A 79 -22.61 -20.91 -2.49
N GLY A 80 -21.57 -20.20 -2.04
CA GLY A 80 -21.57 -19.30 -0.90
C GLY A 80 -21.48 -20.01 0.45
N VAL A 81 -21.25 -21.34 0.49
CA VAL A 81 -21.15 -22.11 1.74
C VAL A 81 -19.77 -21.86 2.36
N ALA A 82 -19.76 -21.59 3.67
CA ALA A 82 -18.51 -21.39 4.38
C ALA A 82 -17.67 -22.67 4.47
N LEU A 83 -16.41 -22.58 4.05
CA LEU A 83 -15.40 -23.65 4.09
C LEU A 83 -14.51 -23.55 5.32
N GLY A 84 -14.32 -22.35 5.85
CA GLY A 84 -13.48 -22.07 7.00
C GLY A 84 -13.44 -20.59 7.35
N THR A 85 -12.63 -20.25 8.35
CA THR A 85 -12.45 -18.87 8.79
C THR A 85 -11.02 -18.60 9.22
N ALA A 86 -10.59 -17.35 9.06
CA ALA A 86 -9.50 -16.74 9.82
C ALA A 86 -10.05 -15.56 10.62
N SER A 87 -9.31 -15.11 11.64
CA SER A 87 -9.68 -13.89 12.36
C SER A 87 -8.47 -13.04 12.69
N VAL A 88 -8.73 -11.74 12.86
CA VAL A 88 -7.75 -10.74 13.27
C VAL A 88 -8.34 -10.01 14.47
N ALA A 89 -7.73 -10.23 15.64
CA ALA A 89 -8.15 -9.56 16.86
C ALA A 89 -7.59 -8.13 16.92
N ALA A 90 -8.31 -7.22 17.58
CA ALA A 90 -7.84 -5.85 17.82
C ALA A 90 -6.46 -5.77 18.50
N ASP A 91 -6.09 -6.78 19.30
CA ASP A 91 -4.79 -6.86 19.99
C ASP A 91 -3.61 -7.16 19.04
N GLU A 92 -3.88 -7.57 17.79
CA GLU A 92 -2.88 -7.87 16.78
C GLU A 92 -2.55 -6.65 15.91
N ILE A 93 -3.29 -5.55 16.08
CA ILE A 93 -3.22 -4.37 15.24
C ILE A 93 -2.33 -3.31 15.89
N GLU A 94 -1.42 -2.73 15.10
CA GLU A 94 -0.59 -1.59 15.50
C GLU A 94 -0.88 -0.36 14.63
N PRO A 95 -0.91 0.87 15.19
CA PRO A 95 -0.75 1.19 16.61
C PRO A 95 -1.89 0.60 17.46
N SER A 96 -1.51 0.02 18.59
CA SER A 96 -2.43 -0.65 19.51
C SER A 96 -3.62 0.23 19.91
N LEU A 97 -4.78 -0.42 19.94
CA LEU A 97 -6.05 0.15 20.38
C LEU A 97 -6.07 0.25 21.91
N THR A 98 -6.32 1.45 22.46
CA THR A 98 -6.41 1.67 23.91
C THR A 98 -7.85 1.96 24.34
N GLY A 99 -8.56 0.94 24.84
CA GLY A 99 -9.90 1.10 25.42
C GLY A 99 -10.93 0.12 24.86
N VAL A 100 -12.19 0.57 24.79
CA VAL A 100 -13.28 -0.13 24.10
C VAL A 100 -13.30 0.40 22.66
N ASP A 101 -12.32 -0.04 21.89
CA ASP A 101 -12.18 0.35 20.50
C ASP A 101 -12.89 -0.69 19.66
N ILE A 102 -13.91 -0.26 18.95
CA ILE A 102 -14.96 -1.11 18.39
C ILE A 102 -14.48 -1.64 17.03
N PHE A 103 -13.33 -2.32 17.01
CA PHE A 103 -12.70 -2.83 15.78
C PHE A 103 -13.66 -3.75 15.02
N GLY A 104 -13.67 -3.64 13.69
CA GLY A 104 -14.63 -4.37 12.86
C GLY A 104 -16.02 -3.73 12.79
N TRP A 105 -16.23 -2.53 13.31
CA TRP A 105 -17.52 -1.84 13.22
C TRP A 105 -18.01 -1.68 11.78
N SER A 106 -17.12 -1.30 10.88
CA SER A 106 -17.32 -1.20 9.45
C SER A 106 -16.08 -1.78 8.76
N VAL A 107 -16.31 -2.44 7.62
CA VAL A 107 -15.29 -3.14 6.84
C VAL A 107 -15.53 -2.82 5.36
N ALA A 108 -14.46 -2.79 4.59
CA ALA A 108 -14.53 -2.65 3.13
C ALA A 108 -13.47 -3.55 2.49
N GLY A 109 -13.88 -4.35 1.50
CA GLY A 109 -12.92 -5.02 0.62
C GLY A 109 -12.33 -4.00 -0.34
N VAL A 110 -11.00 -3.88 -0.35
CA VAL A 110 -10.29 -2.89 -1.16
C VAL A 110 -9.55 -3.52 -2.34
N GLY A 111 -9.62 -4.84 -2.47
CA GLY A 111 -8.84 -5.56 -3.48
C GLY A 111 -7.35 -5.59 -3.12
N ASP A 112 -6.52 -6.06 -4.04
CA ASP A 112 -5.07 -6.17 -3.85
C ASP A 112 -4.43 -4.77 -4.02
N VAL A 113 -4.26 -4.04 -2.93
CA VAL A 113 -3.78 -2.65 -2.92
C VAL A 113 -2.27 -2.60 -3.03
N ASP A 114 -1.58 -3.58 -2.43
CA ASP A 114 -0.13 -3.61 -2.52
C ASP A 114 0.39 -4.34 -3.76
N GLY A 115 -0.36 -5.26 -4.36
CA GLY A 115 0.00 -5.97 -5.58
C GLY A 115 0.68 -7.31 -5.33
N ASP A 116 0.45 -7.96 -4.17
CA ASP A 116 1.03 -9.26 -3.83
C ASP A 116 0.19 -10.47 -4.29
N GLY A 117 -0.97 -10.20 -4.91
CA GLY A 117 -1.89 -11.20 -5.42
C GLY A 117 -2.97 -11.62 -4.42
N THR A 118 -2.96 -11.10 -3.20
CA THR A 118 -3.99 -11.31 -2.19
C THR A 118 -4.83 -10.04 -2.02
N PRO A 119 -6.17 -10.13 -2.02
CA PRO A 119 -7.01 -8.99 -1.69
C PRO A 119 -6.84 -8.52 -0.24
N ASP A 120 -6.76 -7.19 -0.08
CA ASP A 120 -6.64 -6.49 1.19
C ASP A 120 -8.00 -5.97 1.70
N VAL A 121 -8.05 -5.60 2.98
CA VAL A 121 -9.28 -5.13 3.63
C VAL A 121 -9.04 -3.88 4.46
N ALA A 122 -9.98 -2.94 4.41
CA ALA A 122 -10.03 -1.82 5.33
C ALA A 122 -11.01 -2.13 6.47
N VAL A 123 -10.63 -1.77 7.70
CA VAL A 123 -11.39 -2.03 8.93
C VAL A 123 -11.40 -0.80 9.81
N SER A 124 -12.58 -0.35 10.22
CA SER A 124 -12.71 0.79 11.13
C SER A 124 -12.73 0.34 12.60
N ALA A 125 -12.15 1.17 13.46
CA ALA A 125 -12.36 1.18 14.90
C ALA A 125 -12.82 2.58 15.32
N PRO A 126 -14.11 2.94 15.13
CA PRO A 126 -14.63 4.18 15.66
C PRO A 126 -14.68 4.06 17.19
N THR A 127 -14.04 4.99 17.90
CA THR A 127 -13.96 4.89 19.36
C THR A 127 -15.25 5.40 20.03
N GLY A 128 -15.55 4.90 21.22
CA GLY A 128 -16.57 5.47 22.10
C GLY A 128 -16.01 6.52 23.08
N HIS A 129 -14.70 6.78 23.08
CA HIS A 129 -14.02 7.52 24.14
C HIS A 129 -13.24 8.74 23.64
N ILE A 130 -13.55 9.90 24.21
CA ILE A 130 -12.80 11.14 23.99
C ILE A 130 -11.50 11.06 24.80
N PRO A 131 -10.33 11.41 24.23
CA PRO A 131 -10.14 12.19 23.00
C PRO A 131 -9.72 11.38 21.76
N ASP A 132 -10.00 10.08 21.67
CA ASP A 132 -9.55 9.30 20.52
C ASP A 132 -10.45 9.56 19.29
N PRO A 133 -9.93 10.10 18.17
CA PRO A 133 -10.75 10.54 17.03
C PRO A 133 -11.35 9.40 16.18
N GLY A 134 -11.10 8.13 16.53
CA GLY A 134 -11.48 6.98 15.70
C GLY A 134 -10.46 6.75 14.59
N ARG A 135 -10.34 5.50 14.16
CA ARG A 135 -9.32 5.07 13.21
C ARG A 135 -9.86 4.13 12.14
N ILE A 136 -9.23 4.17 10.98
CA ILE A 136 -9.36 3.17 9.94
C ILE A 136 -8.00 2.50 9.76
N TYR A 137 -8.02 1.18 9.68
CA TYR A 137 -6.85 0.35 9.40
C TYR A 137 -6.99 -0.23 7.99
N LEU A 138 -5.93 -0.17 7.20
CA LEU A 138 -5.79 -0.95 5.98
C LEU A 138 -4.90 -2.14 6.32
N LEU A 139 -5.45 -3.34 6.19
CA LEU A 139 -4.76 -4.58 6.51
C LEU A 139 -4.31 -5.22 5.19
N TYR A 140 -2.99 -5.30 5.03
CA TYR A 140 -2.39 -6.03 3.93
C TYR A 140 -2.34 -7.51 4.28
N LEU A 141 -3.03 -8.36 3.53
CA LEU A 141 -3.17 -9.78 3.84
C LEU A 141 -2.17 -10.63 3.06
N ASP A 142 -1.84 -11.81 3.59
CA ASP A 142 -1.14 -12.84 2.81
C ASP A 142 -2.10 -13.97 2.38
N ALA A 143 -1.64 -14.85 1.49
CA ALA A 143 -2.41 -16.00 1.00
C ALA A 143 -2.82 -17.02 2.10
N THR A 144 -2.39 -16.83 3.34
CA THR A 144 -2.87 -17.61 4.51
C THR A 144 -3.93 -16.85 5.32
N ALA A 145 -4.39 -15.71 4.81
CA ALA A 145 -5.29 -14.76 5.45
C ALA A 145 -4.72 -14.14 6.74
N SER A 146 -3.39 -14.10 6.88
CA SER A 146 -2.71 -13.44 7.99
C SER A 146 -2.37 -12.00 7.64
N VAL A 147 -2.32 -11.13 8.64
CA VAL A 147 -1.92 -9.73 8.43
C VAL A 147 -0.40 -9.63 8.22
N ARG A 148 0.00 -9.17 7.05
CA ARG A 148 1.40 -8.99 6.62
C ARG A 148 1.93 -7.61 6.99
N ASP A 149 1.12 -6.59 6.81
CA ASP A 149 1.44 -5.20 7.12
C ASP A 149 0.15 -4.41 7.43
N ILE A 150 0.29 -3.23 8.04
CA ILE A 150 -0.84 -2.40 8.47
C ILE A 150 -0.54 -0.93 8.21
N ASP A 151 -1.43 -0.27 7.49
CA ASP A 151 -1.53 1.19 7.51
C ASP A 151 -2.69 1.64 8.38
N SER A 152 -2.58 2.83 8.97
CA SER A 152 -3.64 3.37 9.81
C SER A 152 -3.86 4.87 9.58
N TYR A 153 -5.12 5.27 9.58
CA TYR A 153 -5.57 6.60 9.21
C TYR A 153 -6.46 7.17 10.31
N LEU A 154 -6.14 8.40 10.73
CA LEU A 154 -6.90 9.18 11.70
C LEU A 154 -7.73 10.26 10.99
N SER A 155 -8.70 10.83 11.69
CA SER A 155 -9.41 12.01 11.20
C SER A 155 -8.41 13.13 10.87
N PRO A 156 -8.44 13.69 9.64
CA PRO A 156 -7.54 14.77 9.24
C PRO A 156 -7.91 16.12 9.86
N VAL A 157 -9.09 16.23 10.48
CA VAL A 157 -9.54 17.43 11.16
C VAL A 157 -9.15 17.31 12.63
N GLY A 158 -8.29 18.19 13.13
CA GLY A 158 -7.83 18.21 14.53
C GLY A 158 -8.92 18.53 15.57
N THR A 159 -10.20 18.37 15.22
CA THR A 159 -11.34 18.41 16.13
C THR A 159 -11.62 16.99 16.60
N PHE A 160 -11.71 16.81 17.92
CA PHE A 160 -11.93 15.53 18.59
C PHE A 160 -13.36 14.97 18.38
N SER A 161 -13.84 14.91 17.13
CA SER A 161 -15.05 14.14 16.80
C SER A 161 -14.69 12.64 16.86
N ASN A 162 -15.48 11.91 17.61
CA ASN A 162 -15.25 10.55 18.09
C ASN A 162 -15.86 9.48 17.17
N ASN A 163 -15.90 9.72 15.86
CA ASN A 163 -16.74 8.94 14.95
C ASN A 163 -16.15 8.75 13.54
N PHE A 164 -14.88 9.07 13.32
CA PHE A 164 -14.24 8.76 12.04
C PHE A 164 -14.23 7.25 11.79
N GLY A 165 -14.66 6.84 10.61
CA GLY A 165 -14.78 5.43 10.24
C GLY A 165 -16.08 4.75 10.69
N GLN A 166 -17.11 5.50 11.10
CA GLN A 166 -18.44 4.92 11.42
C GLN A 166 -19.09 4.20 10.23
N GLY A 167 -18.71 4.56 9.01
CA GLY A 167 -18.96 3.79 7.81
C GLY A 167 -17.77 3.97 6.87
N ILE A 168 -17.31 2.88 6.28
CA ILE A 168 -16.28 2.89 5.25
C ILE A 168 -16.77 2.18 4.00
N GLY A 169 -16.16 2.47 2.86
CA GLY A 169 -16.45 1.78 1.61
C GLY A 169 -15.38 2.02 0.56
N ALA A 170 -15.14 1.03 -0.29
CA ALA A 170 -14.27 1.19 -1.46
C ALA A 170 -14.94 2.11 -2.49
N GLY A 171 -14.35 3.26 -2.75
CA GLY A 171 -14.84 4.28 -3.67
C GLY A 171 -14.55 3.98 -5.15
N GLY A 172 -13.57 3.12 -5.44
CA GLY A 172 -12.94 3.03 -6.75
C GLY A 172 -11.71 3.95 -6.86
N ASP A 173 -10.99 3.90 -7.98
CA ASP A 173 -9.86 4.79 -8.25
C ASP A 173 -10.37 6.18 -8.72
N TRP A 174 -10.43 7.15 -7.81
CA TRP A 174 -10.93 8.50 -8.10
C TRP A 174 -9.81 9.47 -8.49
N ASN A 175 -8.58 9.20 -8.07
CA ASN A 175 -7.43 10.05 -8.34
C ASN A 175 -6.62 9.60 -9.59
N GLY A 176 -6.90 8.42 -10.14
CA GLY A 176 -6.27 7.84 -11.32
C GLY A 176 -4.90 7.21 -11.04
N ASP A 177 -4.60 6.83 -9.80
CA ASP A 177 -3.31 6.25 -9.41
C ASP A 177 -3.25 4.72 -9.53
N GLY A 178 -4.36 4.09 -9.92
CA GLY A 178 -4.47 2.66 -10.14
C GLY A 178 -4.89 1.86 -8.91
N ASN A 179 -5.00 2.49 -7.73
CA ASN A 179 -5.48 1.84 -6.51
C ASN A 179 -6.92 2.25 -6.21
N VAL A 180 -7.62 1.45 -5.40
CA VAL A 180 -8.93 1.84 -4.91
C VAL A 180 -8.79 2.94 -3.86
N ASP A 181 -9.60 3.98 -3.94
CA ASP A 181 -9.72 4.97 -2.87
C ASP A 181 -10.76 4.53 -1.84
N LEU A 182 -10.61 4.97 -0.59
CA LEU A 182 -11.55 4.68 0.49
C LEU A 182 -12.46 5.87 0.78
N LEU A 183 -13.74 5.62 0.99
CA LEU A 183 -14.69 6.58 1.53
C LEU A 183 -14.87 6.31 3.02
N ALA A 184 -14.84 7.36 3.83
CA ALA A 184 -14.94 7.29 5.28
C ALA A 184 -15.95 8.31 5.80
N ALA A 185 -16.97 7.84 6.52
CA ALA A 185 -17.94 8.71 7.18
C ALA A 185 -17.43 9.17 8.56
N ASP A 186 -17.61 10.45 8.85
CA ASP A 186 -17.62 11.00 10.20
C ASP A 186 -19.00 11.61 10.47
N LEU A 187 -19.73 11.05 11.43
CA LEU A 187 -21.11 11.44 11.73
C LEU A 187 -21.26 12.88 12.26
N HIS A 188 -20.19 13.51 12.73
CA HIS A 188 -20.25 14.88 13.26
C HIS A 188 -19.73 15.94 12.27
N ASP A 189 -18.74 15.59 11.45
CA ASP A 189 -18.06 16.55 10.57
C ASP A 189 -18.27 16.28 9.06
N GLY A 190 -19.01 15.22 8.69
CA GLY A 190 -19.38 14.90 7.29
C GLY A 190 -18.68 13.66 6.71
N ALA A 191 -18.98 13.32 5.45
CA ALA A 191 -18.30 12.22 4.74
C ALA A 191 -16.99 12.70 4.10
N TRP A 192 -15.96 11.86 4.16
CA TRP A 192 -14.60 12.11 3.68
C TRP A 192 -14.21 11.07 2.63
N ALA A 193 -13.37 11.48 1.68
CA ALA A 193 -12.62 10.56 0.84
C ALA A 193 -11.19 10.50 1.37
N LEU A 194 -10.75 9.29 1.71
CA LEU A 194 -9.37 8.96 2.02
C LEU A 194 -8.78 8.31 0.77
N PHE A 195 -7.82 8.98 0.14
CA PHE A 195 -7.11 8.42 -0.99
C PHE A 195 -6.10 7.40 -0.46
N LEU A 196 -6.31 6.12 -0.76
CA LEU A 196 -5.35 5.07 -0.39
C LEU A 196 -4.24 5.17 -1.44
N SER A 197 -3.17 5.90 -1.13
CA SER A 197 -2.01 5.90 -2.01
C SER A 197 -1.34 4.54 -1.91
N GLY A 198 -1.69 3.63 -2.83
CA GLY A 198 -0.92 2.43 -3.07
C GLY A 198 0.40 2.79 -3.76
N CYS A 199 1.06 1.79 -4.35
CA CYS A 199 2.37 2.05 -4.91
C CYS A 199 2.32 2.95 -6.13
N PRO A 200 2.97 4.13 -6.12
CA PRO A 200 2.88 5.03 -7.26
C PRO A 200 3.52 4.41 -8.49
N ALA A 201 3.06 4.80 -9.68
CA ALA A 201 3.71 4.38 -10.91
C ALA A 201 5.21 4.76 -10.90
N PRO A 202 6.11 3.88 -11.37
CA PRO A 202 7.54 4.14 -11.37
C PRO A 202 7.85 5.34 -12.26
N ALA A 203 8.50 6.34 -11.68
CA ALA A 203 8.80 7.60 -12.37
C ALA A 203 10.30 7.91 -12.35
N ALA A 204 10.79 8.56 -13.40
CA ALA A 204 12.11 9.15 -13.45
C ALA A 204 12.05 10.50 -14.19
N THR A 205 12.56 11.56 -13.55
CA THR A 205 12.55 12.91 -14.09
C THR A 205 13.97 13.46 -14.18
N PRO A 206 14.42 13.92 -15.37
CA PRO A 206 15.74 14.52 -15.51
C PRO A 206 15.87 15.81 -14.71
N ARG A 207 16.93 15.91 -13.91
CA ARG A 207 17.32 17.14 -13.20
C ARG A 207 18.75 17.51 -13.53
N ASN A 208 18.96 18.74 -13.97
CA ASN A 208 20.29 19.23 -14.35
C ASN A 208 20.76 20.45 -13.53
N GLY A 209 20.20 20.67 -12.33
CA GLY A 209 20.62 21.76 -11.44
C GLY A 209 20.70 23.11 -12.17
N SER A 210 21.89 23.72 -12.15
CA SER A 210 22.20 24.98 -12.84
C SER A 210 22.40 24.88 -14.36
N GLY A 211 22.37 23.67 -14.92
CA GLY A 211 22.59 23.38 -16.34
C GLY A 211 24.05 23.17 -16.72
N LEU A 212 24.98 23.11 -15.75
CA LEU A 212 26.42 22.95 -16.02
C LEU A 212 26.82 21.54 -16.43
N ASN A 213 26.10 20.52 -15.95
CA ASN A 213 26.42 19.15 -16.30
C ASN A 213 25.91 18.81 -17.72
N PRO A 214 26.63 17.95 -18.45
CA PRO A 214 26.12 17.36 -19.69
C PRO A 214 24.89 16.49 -19.40
N LEU A 215 23.98 16.43 -20.38
CA LEU A 215 22.90 15.46 -20.38
C LEU A 215 23.46 14.09 -20.75
N THR A 216 23.74 13.27 -19.74
CA THR A 216 24.33 11.94 -19.86
C THR A 216 23.33 10.83 -19.56
N LEU A 217 22.37 11.09 -18.65
CA LEU A 217 21.26 10.19 -18.35
C LEU A 217 20.02 10.72 -19.06
N PHE A 218 19.53 9.96 -20.06
CA PHE A 218 18.48 10.41 -20.96
C PHE A 218 17.30 9.44 -21.10
N ASN A 219 17.43 8.19 -20.64
CA ASN A 219 16.25 7.34 -20.49
C ASN A 219 15.52 7.74 -19.19
N VAL A 220 14.19 7.76 -19.26
CA VAL A 220 13.32 8.27 -18.19
C VAL A 220 12.33 7.20 -17.70
N ALA A 221 12.68 5.93 -17.88
CA ALA A 221 11.94 4.85 -17.26
C ALA A 221 12.24 4.85 -15.75
N GLY A 222 11.19 4.87 -14.92
CA GLY A 222 11.34 4.72 -13.48
C GLY A 222 11.72 3.30 -13.07
N PRO A 223 12.28 3.11 -11.86
CA PRO A 223 12.55 1.79 -11.30
C PRO A 223 11.27 1.11 -10.79
N THR A 224 10.90 -0.02 -11.41
CA THR A 224 9.81 -0.89 -10.95
C THR A 224 10.31 -1.89 -9.91
N LEU A 225 9.63 -2.02 -8.78
CA LEU A 225 9.94 -3.02 -7.74
C LEU A 225 9.90 -4.44 -8.31
N GLY A 226 10.88 -5.27 -7.93
CA GLY A 226 11.02 -6.65 -8.43
C GLY A 226 11.49 -6.78 -9.88
N ALA A 227 11.63 -5.67 -10.62
CA ALA A 227 12.11 -5.67 -11.99
C ALA A 227 13.59 -5.30 -12.10
N THR A 228 14.09 -5.30 -13.34
CA THR A 228 15.40 -4.73 -13.69
C THR A 228 15.22 -3.30 -14.16
N TRP A 229 15.94 -2.36 -13.55
CA TRP A 229 15.97 -0.97 -13.95
C TRP A 229 17.19 -0.69 -14.83
N ASP A 230 16.95 -0.42 -16.10
CA ASP A 230 17.98 -0.10 -17.08
C ASP A 230 18.23 1.40 -17.15
N LEU A 231 19.49 1.80 -17.20
CA LEU A 231 19.94 3.17 -17.44
C LEU A 231 20.81 3.24 -18.69
N ALA A 232 20.57 4.26 -19.51
CA ALA A 232 21.42 4.59 -20.65
C ALA A 232 22.30 5.80 -20.31
N ILE A 233 23.61 5.62 -20.46
CA ILE A 233 24.65 6.59 -20.13
C ILE A 233 25.34 7.04 -21.42
N ASP A 234 25.17 8.30 -21.81
CA ASP A 234 25.93 8.89 -22.90
C ASP A 234 27.29 9.39 -22.41
N ALA A 235 28.35 8.66 -22.76
CA ALA A 235 29.72 9.06 -22.48
C ALA A 235 30.43 9.70 -23.69
N SER A 236 29.66 10.30 -24.61
CA SER A 236 30.21 11.03 -25.75
C SER A 236 31.12 12.17 -25.30
N GLY A 237 32.29 12.25 -25.92
CA GLY A 237 33.34 13.21 -25.56
C GLY A 237 34.40 12.66 -24.61
N HIS A 238 34.26 11.40 -24.18
CA HIS A 238 35.31 10.67 -23.46
C HIS A 238 35.92 9.58 -24.33
N ALA A 239 37.21 9.31 -24.13
CA ALA A 239 37.83 8.07 -24.61
C ALA A 239 37.23 6.86 -23.88
N PRO A 240 37.35 5.63 -24.42
CA PRO A 240 36.90 4.43 -23.73
C PRO A 240 37.37 4.38 -22.27
N GLY A 241 36.46 4.06 -21.36
CA GLY A 241 36.66 4.28 -19.92
C GLY A 241 35.61 3.58 -19.06
N VAL A 242 35.40 4.13 -17.87
CA VAL A 242 34.53 3.57 -16.82
C VAL A 242 33.57 4.67 -16.37
N PHE A 243 32.36 4.30 -15.99
CA PHE A 243 31.44 5.19 -15.29
C PHE A 243 31.07 4.62 -13.92
N LEU A 244 30.70 5.50 -13.01
CA LEU A 244 30.10 5.19 -11.72
C LEU A 244 28.72 5.82 -11.65
N ILE A 245 27.72 5.09 -11.16
CA ILE A 245 26.37 5.59 -10.93
C ILE A 245 26.11 5.52 -9.43
N TYR A 246 25.65 6.64 -8.87
CA TYR A 246 25.23 6.73 -7.48
C TYR A 246 23.73 6.92 -7.44
N VAL A 247 23.03 6.11 -6.64
CA VAL A 247 21.61 6.30 -6.30
C VAL A 247 21.54 6.64 -4.82
N ALA A 248 20.97 7.80 -4.48
CA ALA A 248 20.97 8.36 -3.13
C ALA A 248 19.60 8.92 -2.72
N ASN A 249 19.26 8.83 -1.44
CA ASN A 249 17.92 9.19 -0.92
C ASN A 249 17.68 10.69 -0.73
N GLN A 250 18.66 11.54 -1.06
CA GLN A 250 18.61 12.97 -0.73
C GLN A 250 19.16 13.80 -1.90
N PRO A 251 18.30 14.46 -2.69
CA PRO A 251 18.76 15.45 -3.66
C PRO A 251 19.42 16.63 -2.93
N THR A 252 20.30 17.33 -3.62
CA THR A 252 20.80 18.65 -3.20
C THR A 252 20.52 19.69 -4.28
N SER A 253 20.43 20.95 -3.88
CA SER A 253 20.32 22.11 -4.79
C SER A 253 21.58 22.34 -5.63
N GLY A 254 22.62 21.51 -5.46
CA GLY A 254 23.86 21.54 -6.23
C GLY A 254 25.08 21.87 -5.37
N ILE A 255 26.11 21.02 -5.44
CA ILE A 255 27.45 21.30 -4.88
C ILE A 255 28.43 21.40 -6.04
N PHE A 256 29.03 22.58 -6.23
CA PHE A 256 29.94 22.83 -7.34
C PHE A 256 31.32 22.23 -7.07
N LEU A 257 31.78 21.38 -7.98
CA LEU A 257 33.09 20.76 -7.98
C LEU A 257 33.83 21.11 -9.29
N SER A 258 35.14 20.88 -9.32
CA SER A 258 35.94 21.06 -10.55
C SER A 258 35.53 20.12 -11.69
N ILE A 259 34.74 19.09 -11.40
CA ILE A 259 34.29 18.04 -12.33
C ILE A 259 32.82 18.19 -12.73
N GLY A 260 32.13 19.23 -12.23
CA GLY A 260 30.69 19.47 -12.45
C GLY A 260 29.93 19.73 -11.16
N GLU A 261 28.61 19.75 -11.26
CA GLU A 261 27.69 19.99 -10.15
C GLU A 261 27.21 18.65 -9.57
N LEU A 262 27.47 18.40 -8.30
CA LEU A 262 26.96 17.22 -7.59
C LEU A 262 25.52 17.48 -7.14
N LEU A 263 24.59 16.60 -7.51
CA LEU A 263 23.14 16.80 -7.40
C LEU A 263 22.47 15.93 -6.35
N PHE A 264 23.24 15.12 -5.61
CA PHE A 264 22.78 14.40 -4.42
C PHE A 264 23.71 14.65 -3.21
N GLN A 265 23.24 14.35 -2.00
CA GLN A 265 24.04 14.44 -0.77
C GLN A 265 24.80 13.13 -0.49
N PRO A 266 26.15 13.13 -0.47
CA PRO A 266 26.94 11.91 -0.21
C PRO A 266 26.79 11.33 1.20
N ALA A 267 26.41 12.16 2.18
CA ALA A 267 26.26 11.76 3.58
C ALA A 267 24.87 11.20 3.92
N GLY A 268 23.91 11.27 2.98
CA GLY A 268 22.50 10.89 3.20
C GLY A 268 22.19 9.39 3.10
N GLY A 269 23.23 8.54 3.11
CA GLY A 269 23.12 7.12 2.79
C GLY A 269 23.18 6.88 1.28
N VAL A 270 24.10 6.01 0.87
CA VAL A 270 24.22 5.57 -0.53
C VAL A 270 23.61 4.17 -0.61
N PRO A 271 22.30 4.02 -0.92
CA PRO A 271 21.67 2.71 -1.01
C PRO A 271 22.29 1.84 -2.11
N LEU A 272 22.71 2.42 -3.25
CA LEU A 272 23.24 1.65 -4.39
C LEU A 272 24.37 2.40 -5.14
N VAL A 273 25.39 1.64 -5.54
CA VAL A 273 26.46 2.10 -6.45
C VAL A 273 26.59 1.10 -7.59
N GLY A 274 26.50 1.60 -8.82
CA GLY A 274 26.75 0.84 -10.05
C GLY A 274 28.04 1.27 -10.72
N ALA A 275 28.67 0.36 -11.46
CA ALA A 275 29.85 0.65 -12.27
C ALA A 275 29.83 -0.15 -13.57
N GLY A 276 30.36 0.44 -14.64
CA GLY A 276 30.45 -0.22 -15.94
C GLY A 276 31.47 0.45 -16.85
N SER A 277 31.73 -0.15 -18.00
CA SER A 277 32.61 0.41 -19.02
C SER A 277 31.83 1.10 -20.13
N HIS A 278 32.45 2.07 -20.79
CA HIS A 278 31.90 2.74 -21.98
C HIS A 278 32.97 2.82 -23.08
N GLY A 279 32.52 2.84 -24.34
CA GLY A 279 33.38 3.00 -25.52
C GLY A 279 33.60 4.47 -25.95
N GLY A 280 33.07 5.43 -25.19
CA GLY A 280 33.05 6.87 -25.57
C GLY A 280 31.79 7.29 -26.31
N GLY A 281 30.70 6.53 -26.13
CA GLY A 281 29.35 6.81 -26.61
C GLY A 281 28.34 6.23 -25.63
N VAL A 282 27.14 5.89 -26.09
CA VAL A 282 26.09 5.32 -25.22
C VAL A 282 26.48 3.94 -24.69
N ALA A 283 26.38 3.75 -23.39
CA ALA A 283 26.50 2.48 -22.68
C ALA A 283 25.27 2.25 -21.81
N ASN A 284 24.90 0.99 -21.55
CA ASN A 284 23.78 0.64 -20.68
C ASN A 284 24.27 0.02 -19.38
N HIS A 285 23.54 0.25 -18.30
CA HIS A 285 23.75 -0.40 -17.01
C HIS A 285 22.42 -0.78 -16.39
N SER A 286 22.37 -1.95 -15.75
CA SER A 286 21.13 -2.51 -15.22
C SER A 286 21.24 -2.72 -13.72
N PHE A 287 20.23 -2.32 -12.97
CA PHE A 287 20.10 -2.55 -11.54
C PHE A 287 18.96 -3.53 -11.25
N PRO A 288 19.16 -4.57 -10.44
CA PRO A 288 18.04 -5.29 -9.85
C PRO A 288 17.37 -4.39 -8.81
N VAL A 289 16.06 -4.15 -8.93
CA VAL A 289 15.28 -3.43 -7.94
C VAL A 289 14.66 -4.45 -6.99
N PRO A 290 14.96 -4.42 -5.67
CA PRO A 290 14.37 -5.37 -4.73
C PRO A 290 12.85 -5.28 -4.74
N ASP A 291 12.19 -6.43 -4.68
CA ASP A 291 10.74 -6.51 -4.52
C ASP A 291 10.36 -6.41 -3.03
N LEU A 292 10.49 -5.21 -2.48
CA LEU A 292 10.22 -4.93 -1.07
C LEU A 292 9.14 -3.85 -0.98
N PRO A 293 7.95 -4.16 -0.43
CA PRO A 293 6.87 -3.18 -0.26
C PRO A 293 7.32 -1.90 0.49
N ALA A 294 8.23 -2.01 1.46
CA ALA A 294 8.78 -0.86 2.18
C ALA A 294 9.62 0.13 1.33
N LEU A 295 9.95 -0.22 0.08
CA LEU A 295 10.62 0.67 -0.89
C LEU A 295 9.64 1.43 -1.78
N CYS A 296 8.37 1.04 -1.75
CA CYS A 296 7.32 1.65 -2.51
C CYS A 296 7.18 3.15 -2.23
N GLY A 297 7.04 3.95 -3.28
CA GLY A 297 6.92 5.42 -3.19
C GLY A 297 8.16 6.15 -2.71
N ARG A 298 9.26 5.44 -2.44
CA ARG A 298 10.50 6.10 -2.02
C ARG A 298 11.09 6.89 -3.18
N GLU A 299 11.51 8.11 -2.85
CA GLU A 299 12.25 8.97 -3.76
C GLU A 299 13.76 8.73 -3.64
N ALA A 300 14.44 8.78 -4.78
CA ALA A 300 15.90 8.75 -4.85
C ALA A 300 16.41 9.61 -6.01
N THR A 301 17.70 9.93 -5.98
CA THR A 301 18.40 10.63 -7.05
C THR A 301 19.51 9.74 -7.58
N ALA A 302 19.48 9.45 -8.88
CA ALA A 302 20.57 8.80 -9.60
C ALA A 302 21.44 9.83 -10.32
N GLN A 303 22.76 9.78 -10.15
CA GLN A 303 23.71 10.62 -10.89
C GLN A 303 24.93 9.81 -11.34
N VAL A 304 25.40 10.10 -12.55
CA VAL A 304 26.57 9.43 -13.13
C VAL A 304 27.84 10.29 -13.06
N LEU A 305 28.96 9.63 -12.82
CA LEU A 305 30.32 10.15 -12.94
C LEU A 305 31.03 9.35 -14.05
N ILE A 306 31.39 10.02 -15.14
CA ILE A 306 32.16 9.42 -16.23
C ILE A 306 33.64 9.63 -15.95
N LEU A 307 34.44 8.56 -16.08
CA LEU A 307 35.88 8.54 -15.85
C LEU A 307 36.61 8.16 -17.14
N GLY A 308 37.79 8.74 -17.33
CA GLY A 308 38.61 8.52 -18.53
C GLY A 308 39.06 9.85 -19.13
N SER A 309 39.92 9.80 -20.15
CA SER A 309 40.37 11.00 -20.86
C SER A 309 39.17 11.76 -21.47
N PRO A 310 39.07 13.09 -21.34
CA PRO A 310 40.09 14.03 -20.85
C PRO A 310 40.14 14.21 -19.32
N GLY A 311 39.20 13.66 -18.59
CA GLY A 311 39.12 13.71 -17.13
C GLY A 311 37.74 13.34 -16.60
N PRO A 312 37.61 13.19 -15.28
CA PRO A 312 36.33 12.88 -14.64
C PRO A 312 35.31 14.01 -14.87
N ARG A 313 34.05 13.63 -15.13
CA ARG A 313 32.95 14.58 -15.32
C ARG A 313 31.64 14.06 -14.74
N LEU A 314 30.96 14.88 -13.94
CA LEU A 314 29.61 14.61 -13.46
C LEU A 314 28.58 14.89 -14.55
N GLY A 315 27.57 14.02 -14.65
CA GLY A 315 26.41 14.16 -15.52
C GLY A 315 25.21 14.80 -14.84
N ASN A 316 24.12 15.00 -15.58
CA ASN A 316 22.82 15.31 -14.98
C ASN A 316 22.36 14.17 -14.04
N ALA A 317 21.34 14.45 -13.25
CA ALA A 317 20.68 13.47 -12.40
C ALA A 317 19.32 13.04 -12.99
N LEU A 318 18.81 11.93 -12.48
CA LEU A 318 17.42 11.52 -12.55
C LEU A 318 16.87 11.50 -11.11
N ASP A 319 15.81 12.24 -10.84
CA ASP A 319 15.04 12.06 -9.61
C ASP A 319 13.97 11.01 -9.90
N VAL A 320 13.95 9.95 -9.09
CA VAL A 320 13.18 8.74 -9.35
C VAL A 320 12.25 8.43 -8.18
N VAL A 321 11.10 7.86 -8.50
CA VAL A 321 10.14 7.29 -7.55
C VAL A 321 10.12 5.79 -7.80
N LEU A 322 10.40 4.99 -6.77
CA LEU A 322 10.26 3.54 -6.84
C LEU A 322 8.78 3.17 -6.82
N GLY A 323 8.35 2.45 -7.85
CA GLY A 323 6.94 2.15 -8.08
C GLY A 323 6.67 0.70 -8.47
N ARG A 324 5.39 0.34 -8.64
CA ARG A 324 4.96 -0.92 -9.25
C ARG A 324 4.30 -0.64 -10.61
#